data_AF-A0A7C3DWN3-F1
#
_entry.id   AF-A0A7C3DWN3-F1
#
_cell.length_a   1.000
_cell.length_b   1.000
_cell.length_c   1.000
_cell.angle_alpha   90.00
_cell.angle_beta   90.00
_cell.angle_gamma   90.00
#
_symmetry.space_group_name_H-M   'P 1'
#
loop_
_entity.id
_entity.type
_entity.pdbx_description
1 polymer ?
#
loop_
_entity_poly.entity_id
_entity_poly.type
_entity_poly.pdbx_seq_one_letter_code
_entity_poly.pdbx_strand_id
1 'polypeptide(L)'
;MAAGVLLDTSFLITLADKNRANHETARRYWKHFLENQIPIYLSTVVVSEFYIKQEIPPDMLRCCVVLPFNWDDALRAAKLDWKRVQPTSVKRDALKDDIKIIAQAARIDAEFVITDDTESFHRFCKTFKDAGEVQFKAIKLDDGFDRAFFDANGQRDFTDDLNAGSGEQS
;
A
#
# COMPACT_ATOMS: atom_id res chain seq x y z
N MET A 1 1.78 -11.57 -15.89
CA MET A 1 2.29 -11.16 -14.56
C MET A 1 1.20 -10.35 -13.92
N ALA A 2 0.81 -10.64 -12.68
CA ALA A 2 -0.37 -10.03 -12.08
C ALA A 2 -0.03 -8.62 -11.56
N ALA A 3 0.07 -7.67 -12.50
CA ALA A 3 0.21 -6.24 -12.27
C ALA A 3 -0.90 -5.75 -11.34
N GLY A 4 -0.62 -5.56 -10.06
CA GLY A 4 -1.62 -5.20 -9.04
C GLY A 4 -0.98 -4.57 -7.81
N VAL A 5 -1.83 -4.07 -6.91
CA VAL A 5 -1.43 -3.30 -5.74
C VAL A 5 -1.81 -4.01 -4.45
N LEU A 6 -0.86 -4.16 -3.54
CA LEU A 6 -1.14 -4.60 -2.18
C LEU A 6 -1.34 -3.39 -1.26
N LEU A 7 -2.43 -3.39 -0.50
CA LEU A 7 -2.74 -2.34 0.47
C LEU A 7 -2.03 -2.59 1.79
N ASP A 8 -1.40 -1.57 2.34
CA ASP A 8 -0.97 -1.52 3.73
C ASP A 8 -2.12 -1.03 4.66
N THR A 9 -2.02 -1.33 5.95
CA THR A 9 -2.96 -0.91 6.99
C THR A 9 -3.09 0.61 7.07
N SER A 10 -1.98 1.36 6.98
CA SER A 10 -2.03 2.82 7.06
C SER A 10 -2.81 3.43 5.90
N PHE A 11 -2.68 2.89 4.67
CA PHE A 11 -3.47 3.30 3.52
C PHE A 11 -4.96 3.09 3.76
N LEU A 12 -5.35 1.92 4.25
CA LEU A 12 -6.76 1.59 4.48
C LEU A 12 -7.38 2.49 5.57
N ILE A 13 -6.63 2.80 6.63
CA ILE A 13 -7.03 3.77 7.66
C ILE A 13 -7.21 5.15 7.05
N THR A 14 -6.27 5.61 6.23
CA THR A 14 -6.33 6.93 5.61
C THR A 14 -7.45 7.04 4.57
N LEU A 15 -7.76 5.96 3.86
CA LEU A 15 -8.91 5.89 2.98
C LEU A 15 -10.25 5.97 3.73
N ALA A 16 -10.33 5.44 4.95
CA ALA A 16 -11.58 5.40 5.71
C ALA A 16 -11.81 6.64 6.60
N ASP A 17 -10.76 7.30 7.09
CA ASP A 17 -10.86 8.47 7.97
C ASP A 17 -10.67 9.79 7.19
N LYS A 18 -11.78 10.50 6.97
CA LYS A 18 -11.82 11.79 6.27
C LYS A 18 -11.00 12.91 6.92
N ASN A 19 -10.57 12.75 8.17
CA ASN A 19 -9.77 13.75 8.87
C ASN A 19 -8.27 13.55 8.67
N ARG A 20 -7.85 12.47 8.01
CA ARG A 20 -6.44 12.22 7.67
C ARG A 20 -5.99 13.17 6.57
N ALA A 21 -4.78 13.71 6.72
CA ALA A 21 -4.21 14.68 5.77
C ALA A 21 -4.23 14.18 4.32
N ASN A 22 -3.90 12.90 4.12
CA ASN A 22 -3.77 12.29 2.80
C ASN A 22 -5.04 11.53 2.34
N HIS A 23 -6.19 11.78 2.97
CA HIS A 23 -7.45 11.10 2.67
C HIS A 23 -7.86 11.24 1.20
N GLU A 24 -7.80 12.45 0.64
CA GLU A 24 -8.19 12.68 -0.76
C GLU A 24 -7.22 12.00 -1.74
N THR A 25 -5.93 11.98 -1.43
CA THR A 25 -4.94 11.21 -2.21
C THR A 25 -5.25 9.72 -2.19
N ALA A 26 -5.59 9.15 -1.03
CA ALA A 26 -6.01 7.76 -0.91
C ALA A 26 -7.24 7.46 -1.78
N ARG A 27 -8.24 8.36 -1.76
CA ARG A 27 -9.46 8.24 -2.59
C ARG A 27 -9.15 8.26 -4.09
N ARG A 28 -8.24 9.13 -4.53
CA ARG A 28 -7.81 9.20 -5.94
C ARG A 28 -7.14 7.90 -6.37
N TYR A 29 -6.22 7.34 -5.58
CA TYR A 29 -5.61 6.03 -5.88
C TYR A 29 -6.63 4.90 -5.88
N TRP A 30 -7.50 4.83 -4.86
CA TRP A 30 -8.56 3.81 -4.81
C TRP A 30 -9.46 3.86 -6.06
N LYS A 31 -9.93 5.06 -6.42
CA LYS A 31 -10.73 5.27 -7.63
C LYS A 31 -9.97 4.83 -8.88
N HIS A 32 -8.71 5.21 -9.01
CA HIS A 32 -7.87 4.83 -10.14
C HIS A 32 -7.72 3.31 -10.26
N PHE A 33 -7.50 2.60 -9.15
CA PHE A 33 -7.41 1.14 -9.15
C PHE A 33 -8.68 0.48 -9.67
N LEU A 34 -9.86 0.97 -9.24
CA LEU A 34 -11.14 0.46 -9.68
C LEU A 34 -11.41 0.74 -11.16
N GLU A 35 -11.19 1.99 -11.60
CA GLU A 35 -11.46 2.42 -12.98
C GLU A 35 -10.58 1.69 -14.00
N ASN A 36 -9.33 1.40 -13.63
CA ASN A 36 -8.36 0.73 -14.51
C ASN A 36 -8.28 -0.78 -14.28
N GLN A 37 -9.17 -1.33 -13.45
CA GLN A 37 -9.23 -2.77 -13.12
C GLN A 37 -7.89 -3.32 -12.62
N ILE A 38 -7.13 -2.50 -11.88
CA ILE A 38 -5.90 -2.91 -11.23
C ILE A 38 -6.30 -3.86 -10.09
N PRO A 39 -5.85 -5.13 -10.09
CA PRO A 39 -6.07 -6.05 -8.98
C PRO A 39 -5.62 -5.44 -7.66
N ILE A 40 -6.54 -5.41 -6.70
CA ILE A 40 -6.31 -4.90 -5.35
C ILE A 40 -6.16 -6.10 -4.41
N TYR A 41 -5.00 -6.23 -3.78
CA TYR A 41 -4.70 -7.31 -2.85
C TYR A 41 -4.83 -6.83 -1.40
N LEU A 42 -5.53 -7.62 -0.59
CA LEU A 42 -5.77 -7.32 0.82
C LEU A 42 -5.26 -8.45 1.70
N SER A 43 -4.19 -8.20 2.44
CA SER A 43 -3.62 -9.15 3.40
C SER A 43 -4.57 -9.42 4.57
N THR A 44 -4.70 -10.67 5.01
CA THR A 44 -5.40 -10.98 6.27
C THR A 44 -4.72 -10.38 7.51
N VAL A 45 -3.43 -10.03 7.43
CA VAL A 45 -2.73 -9.27 8.50
C VAL A 45 -3.29 -7.85 8.57
N VAL A 46 -3.40 -7.17 7.42
CA VAL A 46 -4.03 -5.84 7.32
C VAL A 46 -5.47 -5.86 7.81
N VAL A 47 -6.23 -6.89 7.42
CA VAL A 47 -7.60 -7.10 7.94
C VAL A 47 -7.60 -7.18 9.47
N SER A 48 -6.68 -7.96 10.06
CA SER A 48 -6.62 -8.12 11.51
C SER A 48 -6.28 -6.82 12.26
N GLU A 49 -5.41 -5.98 11.70
CA GLU A 49 -5.05 -4.70 12.31
C GLU A 49 -6.17 -3.67 12.17
N PHE A 50 -6.80 -3.61 10.99
CA PHE A 50 -7.85 -2.63 10.72
C PHE A 50 -9.11 -2.88 11.56
N TYR A 51 -9.51 -4.16 11.71
CA TYR A 51 -10.69 -4.56 12.49
C TYR A 51 -10.58 -4.26 14.00
N ILE A 52 -9.40 -3.90 14.52
CA ILE A 52 -9.26 -3.37 15.89
C ILE A 52 -10.02 -2.04 16.04
N LYS A 53 -10.04 -1.22 14.98
CA LYS A 53 -10.67 0.11 15.00
C LYS A 53 -12.06 0.11 14.38
N GLN A 54 -12.23 -0.60 13.25
CA GLN A 54 -13.49 -0.61 12.51
C GLN A 54 -13.54 -1.73 11.48
N GLU A 55 -14.74 -2.10 11.07
CA GLU A 55 -14.97 -3.12 10.06
C GLU A 55 -14.68 -2.61 8.64
N ILE A 56 -14.26 -3.51 7.75
CA ILE A 56 -14.13 -3.22 6.31
C ILE A 56 -15.51 -3.42 5.66
N PRO A 57 -16.06 -2.41 4.96
CA PRO A 57 -17.34 -2.54 4.28
C PRO A 57 -17.39 -3.72 3.29
N PRO A 58 -18.49 -4.49 3.21
CA PRO A 58 -18.59 -5.65 2.32
C PRO A 58 -18.40 -5.34 0.83
N ASP A 59 -18.78 -4.14 0.38
CA ASP A 59 -18.56 -3.63 -0.98
C ASP A 59 -17.08 -3.42 -1.27
N MET A 60 -16.30 -2.87 -0.33
CA MET A 60 -14.84 -2.76 -0.47
C MET A 60 -14.18 -4.15 -0.51
N LEU A 61 -14.60 -5.09 0.35
CA LEU A 61 -14.08 -6.45 0.32
C LEU A 61 -14.32 -7.16 -1.01
N ARG A 62 -15.46 -6.90 -1.68
CA ARG A 62 -15.78 -7.45 -3.00
C ARG A 62 -14.86 -6.94 -4.12
N CYS A 63 -14.19 -5.81 -3.92
CA CYS A 63 -13.20 -5.28 -4.85
C CYS A 63 -11.79 -5.84 -4.64
N CYS A 64 -11.56 -6.59 -3.54
CA CYS A 64 -10.24 -7.05 -3.14
C CYS A 64 -10.07 -8.55 -3.34
N VAL A 65 -8.87 -8.96 -3.74
CA VAL A 65 -8.39 -10.33 -3.62
C VAL A 65 -7.77 -10.50 -2.23
N VAL A 66 -8.45 -11.22 -1.35
CA VAL A 66 -7.99 -11.46 0.01
C VAL A 66 -6.85 -12.48 0.01
N LEU A 67 -5.72 -12.13 0.64
CA LEU A 67 -4.52 -12.95 0.74
C LEU A 67 -4.39 -13.55 2.14
N PRO A 68 -4.69 -14.85 2.34
CA PRO A 68 -4.42 -15.52 3.61
C PRO A 68 -2.91 -15.59 3.86
N PHE A 69 -2.49 -15.41 5.11
CA PHE A 69 -1.09 -15.62 5.51
C PHE A 69 -0.85 -17.10 5.80
N ASN A 70 -0.16 -17.79 4.88
CA ASN A 70 0.07 -19.23 4.93
C ASN A 70 1.55 -19.60 5.21
N TRP A 71 1.87 -20.89 5.10
CA TRP A 71 3.23 -21.41 5.33
C TRP A 71 4.29 -20.76 4.41
N ASP A 72 3.99 -20.60 3.13
CA ASP A 72 4.93 -20.02 2.16
C ASP A 72 5.15 -18.53 2.42
N ASP A 73 4.10 -17.81 2.86
CA ASP A 73 4.21 -16.43 3.34
C ASP A 73 5.12 -16.35 4.58
N ALA A 74 4.97 -17.29 5.51
CA ALA A 74 5.81 -17.35 6.71
C ALA A 74 7.29 -17.61 6.38
N LEU A 75 7.56 -18.53 5.46
CA LEU A 75 8.92 -18.78 4.96
C LEU A 75 9.48 -17.55 4.25
N ARG A 76 8.65 -16.84 3.46
CA ARG A 76 9.06 -15.63 2.75
C ARG A 76 9.39 -14.49 3.72
N ALA A 77 8.56 -14.30 4.75
CA ALA A 77 8.77 -13.33 5.81
C ALA A 77 10.02 -13.63 6.63
N ALA A 78 10.29 -14.90 6.94
CA ALA A 78 11.51 -15.30 7.67
C ALA A 78 12.80 -14.97 6.89
N LYS A 79 12.76 -15.01 5.55
CA LYS A 79 13.89 -14.61 4.69
C LYS A 79 14.11 -13.10 4.67
N LEU A 80 13.07 -12.30 4.91
CA LEU A 80 13.20 -10.86 5.11
C LEU A 80 13.62 -10.61 6.56
N ASP A 81 14.93 -10.56 6.80
CA ASP A 81 15.46 -10.41 8.15
C ASP A 81 15.06 -9.06 8.77
N TRP A 82 13.98 -9.09 9.55
CA TRP A 82 13.38 -7.94 10.22
C TRP A 82 14.38 -7.20 11.14
N LYS A 83 15.46 -7.86 11.60
CA LYS A 83 16.49 -7.22 12.42
C LYS A 83 17.26 -6.15 11.65
N ARG A 84 17.35 -6.26 10.31
CA ARG A 84 18.04 -5.29 9.46
C ARG A 84 17.32 -3.95 9.37
N VAL A 85 16.01 -3.98 9.60
CA VAL A 85 15.15 -2.79 9.52
C VAL A 85 14.66 -2.34 10.89
N GLN A 86 14.97 -3.06 11.96
CA GLN A 86 14.52 -2.76 13.31
C GLN A 86 15.05 -1.39 13.78
N PRO A 87 14.20 -0.36 13.87
CA PRO A 87 14.59 0.88 14.51
C PRO A 87 14.39 0.77 16.03
N THR A 88 15.07 1.62 16.79
CA THR A 88 14.98 1.62 18.26
C THR A 88 13.58 1.98 18.79
N SER A 89 12.77 2.69 17.99
CA SER A 89 11.49 3.28 18.39
C SER A 89 10.25 2.48 17.97
N VAL A 90 10.35 1.57 16.99
CA VAL A 90 9.17 0.81 16.50
C VAL A 90 8.97 -0.43 17.35
N LYS A 91 7.71 -0.66 17.76
CA LYS A 91 7.32 -1.86 18.50
C LYS A 91 7.58 -3.09 17.64
N ARG A 92 8.17 -4.11 18.26
CA ARG A 92 8.56 -5.36 17.59
C ARG A 92 7.41 -6.06 16.88
N ASP A 93 6.20 -5.99 17.44
CA ASP A 93 5.04 -6.68 16.89
C ASP A 93 4.56 -6.01 15.60
N ALA A 94 4.40 -4.67 15.60
CA ALA A 94 4.10 -3.89 14.40
C ALA A 94 5.14 -4.13 13.29
N LEU A 95 6.43 -4.11 13.65
CA LEU A 95 7.51 -4.41 12.71
C LEU A 95 7.36 -5.80 12.08
N LYS A 96 6.97 -6.82 12.85
CA LYS A 96 6.78 -8.17 12.30
C LYS A 96 5.58 -8.24 11.37
N ASP A 97 4.51 -7.51 11.65
CA ASP A 97 3.32 -7.47 10.80
C ASP A 97 3.62 -6.76 9.48
N ASP A 98 4.35 -5.64 9.49
CA ASP A 98 4.86 -4.98 8.28
C ASP A 98 5.66 -5.95 7.41
N ILE A 99 6.54 -6.76 8.03
CA ILE A 99 7.36 -7.74 7.33
C ILE A 99 6.51 -8.85 6.70
N LYS A 100 5.42 -9.27 7.35
CA LYS A 100 4.48 -10.24 6.77
C LYS A 100 3.79 -9.66 5.53
N ILE A 101 3.37 -8.40 5.59
CA ILE A 101 2.70 -7.70 4.49
C ILE A 101 3.66 -7.55 3.30
N ILE A 102 4.90 -7.09 3.54
CA ILE A 102 5.97 -6.99 2.54
C ILE A 102 6.28 -8.36 1.92
N ALA A 103 6.35 -9.41 2.74
CA ALA A 103 6.59 -10.77 2.27
C ALA A 103 5.47 -11.27 1.34
N GLN A 104 4.21 -11.02 1.69
CA GLN A 104 3.07 -11.38 0.84
C GLN A 104 3.11 -10.66 -0.50
N ALA A 105 3.36 -9.33 -0.49
CA ALA A 105 3.51 -8.55 -1.71
C ALA A 105 4.61 -9.13 -2.62
N ALA A 106 5.74 -9.51 -2.02
CA ALA A 106 6.85 -10.08 -2.76
C ALA A 106 6.60 -11.52 -3.25
N ARG A 107 5.76 -12.32 -2.56
CA ARG A 107 5.45 -13.70 -2.97
C ARG A 107 4.43 -13.76 -4.10
N ILE A 108 3.47 -12.84 -4.10
CA ILE A 108 2.45 -12.76 -5.16
C ILE A 108 2.90 -11.94 -6.37
N ASP A 109 4.18 -11.54 -6.42
CA ASP A 109 4.75 -10.65 -7.44
C ASP A 109 3.89 -9.41 -7.67
N ALA A 110 3.43 -8.79 -6.57
CA ALA A 110 2.72 -7.51 -6.64
C ALA A 110 3.60 -6.50 -7.38
N GLU A 111 2.98 -5.66 -8.21
CA GLU A 111 3.71 -4.59 -8.88
C GLU A 111 3.89 -3.40 -7.94
N PHE A 112 2.88 -3.15 -7.12
CA PHE A 112 2.84 -2.03 -6.20
C PHE A 112 2.52 -2.46 -4.77
N VAL A 113 3.06 -1.72 -3.81
CA VAL A 113 2.50 -1.60 -2.46
C VAL A 113 2.14 -0.13 -2.24
N ILE A 114 1.04 0.15 -1.54
CA ILE A 114 0.61 1.52 -1.25
C ILE A 114 0.45 1.73 0.25
N THR A 115 0.99 2.84 0.76
CA THR A 115 1.06 3.14 2.19
C THR A 115 0.98 4.65 2.46
N ASP A 116 0.48 5.02 3.64
CA ASP A 116 0.58 6.37 4.21
C ASP A 116 1.71 6.46 5.26
N ASP A 117 2.31 5.33 5.66
CA ASP A 117 3.41 5.28 6.62
C ASP A 117 4.77 5.44 5.92
N THR A 118 5.17 6.69 5.80
CA THR A 118 6.50 7.08 5.26
C THR A 118 7.63 6.71 6.21
N GLU A 119 7.39 6.78 7.52
CA GLU A 119 8.45 6.65 8.52
C GLU A 119 8.89 5.21 8.69
N SER A 120 7.99 4.23 8.68
CA SER A 120 8.34 2.83 8.94
C SER A 120 8.10 1.94 7.73
N PHE A 121 6.85 1.66 7.36
CA PHE A 121 6.51 0.70 6.31
C PHE A 121 7.23 1.00 4.98
N HIS A 122 7.15 2.24 4.49
CA HIS A 122 7.83 2.65 3.27
C HIS A 122 9.34 2.51 3.36
N ARG A 123 9.95 2.90 4.50
CA ARG A 123 11.39 2.75 4.73
C ARG A 123 11.81 1.27 4.66
N PHE A 124 11.03 0.37 5.25
CA PHE A 124 11.30 -1.07 5.22
C PHE A 124 11.22 -1.61 3.79
N CYS A 125 10.17 -1.24 3.04
CA CYS A 125 10.05 -1.56 1.62
C CYS A 125 11.29 -1.13 0.84
N LYS A 126 11.76 0.11 1.05
CA LYS A 126 12.97 0.63 0.40
C LYS A 126 14.21 -0.18 0.77
N THR A 127 14.42 -0.48 2.06
CA THR A 127 15.58 -1.27 2.50
C THR A 127 15.64 -2.64 1.82
N PHE A 128 14.52 -3.35 1.71
CA PHE A 128 14.49 -4.65 1.04
C PHE A 128 14.60 -4.53 -0.48
N LYS A 129 14.09 -3.45 -1.08
CA LYS A 129 14.21 -3.18 -2.50
C LYS A 129 15.65 -2.90 -2.90
N ASP A 130 16.35 -2.05 -2.14
CA ASP A 130 17.76 -1.69 -2.36
C ASP A 130 18.69 -2.91 -2.20
N ALA A 131 18.31 -3.87 -1.36
CA ALA A 131 19.00 -5.14 -1.20
C ALA A 131 18.66 -6.19 -2.29
N GLY A 132 17.77 -5.88 -3.23
CA GLY A 132 17.32 -6.79 -4.28
C GLY A 132 16.39 -7.91 -3.79
N GLU A 133 15.90 -7.82 -2.55
CA GLU A 133 15.09 -8.87 -1.94
C GLU A 133 13.62 -8.76 -2.35
N VAL A 134 13.12 -7.59 -2.75
CA VAL A 134 11.76 -7.42 -3.27
C VAL A 134 11.76 -6.65 -4.58
N GLN A 135 10.71 -6.81 -5.39
CA GLN A 135 10.66 -6.21 -6.73
C GLN A 135 9.54 -5.19 -6.96
N PHE A 136 8.53 -5.13 -6.10
CA PHE A 136 7.45 -4.13 -6.20
C PHE A 136 7.98 -2.69 -6.05
N LYS A 137 7.17 -1.73 -6.50
CA LYS A 137 7.34 -0.28 -6.26
C LYS A 137 6.47 0.15 -5.08
N ALA A 138 7.01 0.97 -4.18
CA ALA A 138 6.22 1.51 -3.07
C ALA A 138 5.65 2.89 -3.44
N ILE A 139 4.32 3.03 -3.32
CA ILE A 139 3.58 4.29 -3.49
C ILE A 139 3.36 4.88 -2.10
N LYS A 140 3.82 6.12 -1.89
CA LYS A 140 3.52 6.90 -0.69
C LYS A 140 2.41 7.89 -0.98
N LEU A 141 1.41 7.96 -0.12
CA LEU A 141 0.38 8.99 -0.24
C LEU A 141 0.92 10.41 -0.04
N ASP A 142 2.00 10.56 0.74
CA ASP A 142 2.67 11.84 0.99
C ASP A 142 3.28 12.46 -0.29
N ASP A 143 3.55 11.66 -1.32
CA ASP A 143 4.03 12.15 -2.62
C ASP A 143 2.89 12.68 -3.52
N GLY A 144 1.64 12.61 -3.05
CA GLY A 144 0.46 12.95 -3.84
C GLY A 144 0.04 11.83 -4.80
N PHE A 145 -0.95 12.14 -5.63
CA PHE A 145 -1.45 11.23 -6.66
C PHE A 145 -0.73 11.49 -7.98
N ASP A 146 -0.10 10.46 -8.54
CA ASP A 146 0.64 10.53 -9.81
C ASP A 146 0.25 9.34 -10.71
N ARG A 147 -0.48 9.61 -11.80
CA ARG A 147 -0.89 8.55 -12.75
C ARG A 147 0.28 7.92 -13.48
N ALA A 148 1.36 8.66 -13.68
CA ALA A 148 2.52 8.17 -14.42
C ALA A 148 3.26 7.04 -13.70
N PHE A 149 2.94 6.82 -12.42
CA PHE A 149 3.43 5.66 -11.66
C PHE A 149 2.99 4.32 -12.26
N PHE A 150 1.86 4.32 -12.98
CA PHE A 150 1.24 3.14 -13.59
C PHE A 150 1.52 3.03 -15.10
N ASP A 151 2.08 4.08 -15.72
CA ASP A 151 2.44 4.04 -17.12
C ASP A 151 3.78 3.31 -17.32
N ALA A 152 3.81 2.38 -18.27
CA ALA A 152 5.03 1.65 -18.64
C ALA A 152 6.19 2.57 -19.10
N ASN A 153 5.87 3.82 -19.45
CA ASN A 153 6.82 4.83 -19.98
C ASN A 153 7.15 5.97 -18.99
N GLY A 154 6.57 5.99 -17.77
CA GLY A 154 6.99 6.88 -16.68
C GLY A 154 6.91 8.40 -16.94
N GLN A 155 6.08 8.85 -17.88
CA GLN A 155 5.97 10.27 -18.21
C GLN A 155 4.84 10.93 -17.41
N ARG A 156 5.18 11.85 -16.51
CA ARG A 156 4.19 12.65 -15.76
C ARG A 156 3.26 13.40 -16.71
N ASP A 157 1.97 13.13 -16.61
CA ASP A 157 0.95 13.91 -17.31
C ASP A 157 0.64 15.18 -16.52
N PHE A 158 0.79 16.33 -17.17
CA PHE A 158 0.66 17.67 -16.56
C PHE A 158 -0.80 18.03 -16.18
N THR A 159 -1.75 17.12 -16.41
CA THR A 159 -3.19 17.34 -16.20
C THR A 159 -3.65 17.10 -14.77
N ASP A 160 -2.84 16.42 -13.93
CA ASP A 160 -3.21 16.07 -12.55
C ASP A 160 -3.26 17.29 -11.59
N ASP A 161 -2.64 18.42 -11.94
CA ASP A 161 -2.64 19.69 -11.18
C ASP A 161 -3.82 20.62 -11.52
N LEU A 162 -4.47 20.44 -12.67
CA LEU A 162 -5.49 21.39 -13.18
C LEU A 162 -6.90 21.18 -12.58
N ASN A 163 -7.15 20.05 -11.92
CA ASN A 163 -8.44 19.78 -11.26
C ASN A 163 -8.51 20.23 -9.78
N ALA A 164 -7.43 20.80 -9.23
CA ALA A 164 -7.41 21.34 -7.88
C ALA A 164 -7.91 22.81 -7.79
N GLY A 165 -8.30 23.43 -8.91
CA GLY A 165 -8.50 24.88 -9.00
C GLY A 165 -9.71 25.35 -9.82
N SER A 166 -10.84 24.63 -9.85
CA SER A 166 -12.09 25.17 -10.40
C SER A 166 -13.25 25.03 -9.42
N GLY A 167 -13.15 25.81 -8.35
CA GLY A 167 -14.20 25.97 -7.35
C GLY A 167 -14.31 27.43 -6.91
N GLU A 168 -14.37 28.37 -7.85
CA GLU A 168 -14.81 29.73 -7.58
C GLU A 168 -15.53 30.32 -8.80
N GLN A 169 -16.67 30.95 -8.51
CA GLN A 169 -17.52 31.79 -9.37
C GLN A 169 -18.64 31.09 -10.18
N SER A 170 -19.80 30.91 -9.54
CA SER A 170 -21.04 31.64 -9.87
C SER A 170 -22.08 31.48 -8.75
#